data_AF-A0A6A0GY51-F1
#
_entry.id   AF-A0A6A0GY51-F1
#
_cell.length_a   1.000
_cell.length_b   1.000
_cell.length_c   1.000
_cell.angle_alpha   90.00
_cell.angle_beta   90.00
_cell.angle_gamma   90.00
#
_symmetry.space_group_name_H-M   'P 1'
#
loop_
_entity.id
_entity.type
_entity.pdbx_description
1 polymer ?
#
loop_
_entity_poly.entity_id
_entity_poly.type
_entity_poly.pdbx_seq_one_letter_code
_entity_poly.pdbx_strand_id
1 'polypeptide(L)'
;MRRVINRAPGLKLVVQTLLSSLQPIGNIVLICCTFFIIFGILGVQLFKGAFFYCDGPGLDGVETKADCLKDKRNQWVNRKYNFDNLGHALMSLFVLSSKDGWVNIMYTGLDAVGVDRQVR
;
A
#
# COMPACT_ATOMS: atom_id res chain seq x y z
N MET A 1 -30.31 -8.15 8.32
CA MET A 1 -30.35 -6.74 7.84
C MET A 1 -31.64 -6.30 7.12
N ARG A 2 -32.59 -7.18 6.75
CA ARG A 2 -33.82 -6.79 6.02
C ARG A 2 -34.93 -6.09 6.84
N ARG A 3 -34.89 -6.13 8.19
CA ARG A 3 -36.01 -5.63 9.03
C ARG A 3 -35.93 -4.16 9.45
N VAL A 4 -34.76 -3.52 9.43
CA VAL A 4 -34.59 -2.13 9.92
C VAL A 4 -34.98 -1.08 8.87
N ILE A 5 -34.91 -1.44 7.58
CA ILE A 5 -35.17 -0.53 6.46
C ILE A 5 -36.68 -0.19 6.31
N ASN A 6 -37.59 -0.94 6.91
CA ASN A 6 -39.03 -0.69 6.80
C ASN A 6 -39.62 0.33 7.78
N ARG A 7 -38.85 0.88 8.74
CA ARG A 7 -39.38 1.79 9.78
C ARG A 7 -39.09 3.28 9.58
N ALA A 8 -38.22 3.68 8.65
CA ALA A 8 -37.93 5.09 8.39
C ALA A 8 -37.98 5.38 6.87
N PRO A 9 -39.08 5.97 6.34
CA PRO A 9 -39.21 6.27 4.91
C PRO A 9 -38.13 7.22 4.38
N GLY A 10 -37.57 8.08 5.25
CA GLY A 10 -36.44 8.95 4.90
C GLY A 10 -35.14 8.20 4.57
N LEU A 11 -34.84 7.09 5.25
CA LEU A 11 -33.60 6.32 5.02
C LEU A 11 -33.64 5.57 3.67
N LYS A 12 -34.83 5.13 3.22
CA LYS A 12 -35.01 4.52 1.90
C LYS A 12 -34.72 5.52 0.77
N LEU A 13 -35.16 6.78 0.94
CA LEU A 13 -34.93 7.84 -0.04
C LEU A 13 -33.44 8.14 -0.19
N VAL A 14 -32.70 8.22 0.93
CA VAL A 14 -31.25 8.46 0.93
C VAL A 14 -30.48 7.31 0.28
N VAL A 15 -30.81 6.05 0.59
CA VAL A 15 -30.13 4.89 -0.03
C VAL A 15 -30.40 4.81 -1.53
N GLN A 16 -31.64 5.11 -1.97
CA GLN A 16 -32.00 5.07 -3.40
C GLN A 16 -31.38 6.23 -4.18
N THR A 17 -31.26 7.43 -3.58
CA THR A 17 -30.51 8.54 -4.18
C THR A 17 -29.01 8.23 -4.26
N LEU A 18 -28.40 7.65 -3.22
CA LEU A 18 -27.00 7.20 -3.25
C LEU A 18 -26.74 6.16 -4.36
N LEU A 19 -27.64 5.18 -4.52
CA LEU A 19 -27.57 4.17 -5.59
C LEU A 19 -27.75 4.77 -6.99
N SER A 20 -28.64 5.75 -7.14
CA SER A 20 -28.81 6.44 -8.43
C SER A 20 -27.60 7.31 -8.79
N SER A 21 -26.89 7.85 -7.79
CA SER A 21 -25.64 8.61 -8.00
C SER A 21 -24.41 7.72 -8.21
N LEU A 22 -24.45 6.45 -7.83
CA LEU A 22 -23.34 5.49 -7.99
C LEU A 22 -23.04 5.16 -9.46
N GLN A 23 -24.04 5.19 -10.34
CA GLN A 23 -23.87 4.85 -11.77
C GLN A 23 -22.90 5.80 -12.50
N PRO A 24 -23.01 7.14 -12.40
CA PRO A 24 -21.99 8.05 -12.95
C PRO A 24 -20.65 8.02 -12.19
N ILE A 25 -20.64 7.73 -10.89
CA ILE A 25 -19.40 7.58 -10.08
C ILE A 25 -18.57 6.39 -10.58
N GLY A 26 -19.23 5.31 -11.02
CA GLY A 26 -18.57 4.10 -11.53
C GLY A 26 -17.60 4.38 -12.69
N ASN A 27 -17.95 5.29 -13.60
CA ASN A 27 -17.08 5.66 -14.72
C ASN A 27 -15.77 6.31 -14.25
N ILE A 28 -15.84 7.19 -13.25
CA ILE A 28 -14.67 7.85 -12.67
C ILE A 28 -13.79 6.84 -11.94
N VAL A 29 -14.41 5.96 -11.13
CA VAL A 29 -13.70 4.89 -10.41
C VAL A 29 -12.94 3.98 -11.37
N LEU A 30 -13.55 3.61 -12.50
CA LEU A 30 -12.89 2.78 -13.52
C LEU A 30 -11.61 3.45 -14.08
N ILE A 31 -11.68 4.74 -14.35
CA ILE A 31 -10.53 5.54 -14.82
C ILE A 31 -9.45 5.56 -13.73
N CYS A 32 -9.81 5.85 -12.48
CA CYS A 32 -8.88 5.83 -11.35
C CYS A 32 -8.21 4.46 -11.16
N CYS A 33 -8.97 3.37 -11.23
CA CYS A 33 -8.43 2.02 -11.16
C CYS A 33 -7.42 1.75 -12.28
N THR A 34 -7.69 2.20 -13.50
CA THR A 34 -6.77 2.05 -14.64
C THR A 34 -5.44 2.75 -14.37
N PHE A 35 -5.47 4.00 -13.90
CA PHE A 35 -4.25 4.72 -13.52
C PHE A 35 -3.50 4.02 -12.37
N PHE A 36 -4.21 3.56 -11.36
CA PHE A 36 -3.60 2.86 -10.22
C PHE A 36 -2.94 1.55 -10.64
N ILE A 37 -3.50 0.82 -11.61
CA ILE A 37 -2.86 -0.39 -12.15
C ILE A 37 -1.58 -0.04 -12.91
N ILE A 38 -1.59 1.00 -13.75
CA ILE A 38 -0.41 1.43 -14.50
C ILE A 38 0.73 1.81 -13.54
N PHE A 39 0.46 2.68 -12.57
CA PHE A 39 1.45 3.06 -11.55
C PHE A 39 1.82 1.89 -10.63
N GLY A 40 0.89 0.97 -10.37
CA GLY A 40 1.13 -0.21 -9.56
C GLY A 40 2.13 -1.16 -10.22
N ILE A 41 1.95 -1.44 -11.52
CA ILE A 41 2.88 -2.27 -12.29
C ILE A 41 4.25 -1.59 -12.37
N LEU A 42 4.30 -0.29 -12.64
CA LEU A 42 5.54 0.49 -12.66
C LEU A 42 6.25 0.45 -11.29
N GLY A 43 5.51 0.62 -10.20
CA GLY A 43 6.05 0.54 -8.84
C GLY A 43 6.63 -0.84 -8.53
N VAL A 44 5.96 -1.92 -8.95
CA VAL A 44 6.49 -3.29 -8.79
C VAL A 44 7.77 -3.47 -9.59
N GLN A 45 7.88 -2.94 -10.81
CA GLN A 45 9.09 -3.07 -11.61
C GLN A 45 10.29 -2.33 -11.00
N LEU A 46 10.06 -1.19 -10.35
CA LEU A 46 11.12 -0.38 -9.75
C LEU A 46 11.53 -0.83 -8.35
N PHE A 47 10.55 -1.22 -7.52
CA PHE A 47 10.76 -1.36 -6.06
C PHE A 47 10.56 -2.79 -5.52
N LYS A 48 10.29 -3.77 -6.39
CA LYS A 48 10.13 -5.17 -5.96
C LYS A 48 11.37 -5.65 -5.21
N GLY A 49 11.18 -6.14 -3.98
CA GLY A 49 12.25 -6.65 -3.14
C GLY A 49 13.16 -5.59 -2.52
N ALA A 50 12.93 -4.29 -2.76
CA ALA A 50 13.78 -3.21 -2.26
C ALA A 50 13.31 -2.63 -0.91
N PHE A 51 12.10 -2.99 -0.47
CA PHE A 51 11.46 -2.42 0.74
C PHE A 51 11.73 -3.26 2.00
N PHE A 52 12.76 -4.09 1.98
CA PHE A 52 13.17 -4.87 3.13
C PHE A 52 14.16 -4.10 4.00
N TYR A 53 14.12 -4.37 5.30
CA TYR A 53 15.04 -3.80 6.26
C TYR A 53 15.39 -4.81 7.34
N CYS A 54 16.57 -4.64 7.93
CA CYS A 54 17.00 -5.38 9.10
C CYS A 54 16.38 -4.79 10.36
N ASP A 55 15.71 -5.62 11.16
CA ASP A 55 15.18 -5.30 12.48
C ASP A 55 15.95 -6.08 13.55
N GLY A 56 16.56 -5.39 14.51
CA GLY A 56 17.34 -6.01 15.59
C GLY A 56 18.44 -5.11 16.18
N PRO A 57 19.18 -5.59 17.20
CA PRO A 57 20.24 -4.82 17.85
C PRO A 57 21.54 -4.79 17.02
N GLY A 58 22.27 -3.66 17.08
CA GLY A 58 23.61 -3.54 16.46
C GLY A 58 23.57 -3.42 14.94
N LEU A 59 22.80 -2.46 14.42
CA LEU A 59 22.64 -2.21 12.97
C LEU A 59 23.78 -1.37 12.36
N ASP A 60 24.79 -1.01 13.15
CA ASP A 60 25.94 -0.23 12.69
C ASP A 60 26.80 -1.04 11.71
N GLY A 61 26.81 -0.62 10.45
CA GLY A 61 27.59 -1.27 9.38
C GLY A 61 26.92 -2.46 8.68
N VAL A 62 25.62 -2.67 8.87
CA VAL A 62 24.86 -3.68 8.12
C VAL A 62 24.50 -3.13 6.74
N GLU A 63 25.15 -3.61 5.67
CA GLU A 63 24.86 -3.16 4.29
C GLU A 63 23.99 -4.14 3.50
N THR A 64 24.04 -5.44 3.83
CA THR A 64 23.32 -6.48 3.09
C THR A 64 22.46 -7.35 4.01
N LYS A 65 21.48 -8.04 3.41
CA LYS A 65 20.70 -9.07 4.09
C LYS A 65 21.57 -10.16 4.72
N ALA A 66 22.66 -10.53 4.07
CA ALA A 66 23.59 -11.52 4.60
C ALA A 66 24.25 -11.03 5.90
N ASP A 67 24.59 -9.74 5.98
CA ASP A 67 25.15 -9.13 7.19
C ASP A 67 24.12 -9.05 8.31
N CYS A 68 22.87 -8.72 7.99
CA CYS A 68 21.77 -8.74 8.93
C CYS A 68 21.62 -10.13 9.58
N LEU A 69 21.60 -11.18 8.75
CA LEU A 69 21.38 -12.56 9.17
C LEU A 69 22.61 -13.22 9.85
N LYS A 70 23.75 -12.53 9.95
CA LYS A 70 24.91 -13.02 10.74
C LYS A 70 24.58 -13.06 12.23
N ASP A 71 23.83 -12.08 12.72
CA ASP A 71 23.33 -12.10 14.09
C ASP A 71 21.96 -12.80 14.11
N LYS A 72 21.85 -13.87 14.91
CA LYS A 72 20.61 -14.64 15.05
C LYS A 72 19.47 -13.85 15.71
N ARG A 73 19.77 -12.70 16.32
CA ARG A 73 18.78 -11.81 16.93
C ARG A 73 18.10 -10.90 15.91
N ASN A 74 18.70 -10.72 14.74
CA ASN A 74 18.21 -9.81 13.72
C ASN A 74 17.26 -10.54 12.76
N GLN A 75 16.27 -9.80 12.25
CA GLN A 75 15.29 -10.30 11.30
C GLN A 75 15.24 -9.42 10.06
N TRP A 76 15.25 -10.05 8.88
CA TRP A 76 15.08 -9.37 7.61
C TRP A 76 13.58 -9.27 7.29
N VAL A 77 12.98 -8.14 7.65
CA VAL A 77 11.53 -7.94 7.60
C VAL A 77 11.15 -7.01 6.46
N ASN A 78 9.96 -7.24 5.91
CA ASN A 78 9.40 -6.40 4.85
C ASN A 78 8.51 -5.31 5.45
N ARG A 79 8.47 -4.14 4.81
CA ARG A 79 7.54 -3.07 5.17
C ARG A 79 6.10 -3.49 4.84
N LYS A 80 5.15 -3.03 5.67
CA LYS A 80 3.71 -3.34 5.53
C LYS A 80 3.13 -2.83 4.20
N TYR A 81 3.56 -1.66 3.78
CA TYR A 81 3.25 -1.06 2.47
C TYR A 81 4.47 -1.24 1.57
N ASN A 82 4.38 -2.14 0.60
CA ASN A 82 5.46 -2.49 -0.33
C ASN A 82 4.92 -2.64 -1.76
N PHE A 83 5.84 -2.92 -2.69
CA PHE A 83 5.56 -3.08 -4.11
C PHE A 83 6.00 -4.46 -4.62
N ASP A 84 5.91 -5.52 -3.80
CA ASP A 84 6.34 -6.85 -4.24
C ASP A 84 5.36 -7.53 -5.22
N ASN A 85 4.08 -7.21 -5.07
CA ASN A 85 2.98 -7.72 -5.89
C ASN A 85 2.00 -6.60 -6.23
N LEU A 86 1.22 -6.78 -7.30
CA LEU A 86 0.24 -5.77 -7.73
C LEU A 86 -0.78 -5.41 -6.63
N GLY A 87 -1.24 -6.39 -5.85
CA GLY A 87 -2.18 -6.13 -4.75
C GLY A 87 -1.59 -5.24 -3.65
N HIS A 88 -0.34 -5.48 -3.25
CA HIS A 88 0.35 -4.65 -2.27
C HIS A 88 0.66 -3.26 -2.84
N ALA A 89 1.03 -3.17 -4.12
CA ALA A 89 1.23 -1.90 -4.81
C ALA A 89 -0.04 -1.05 -4.86
N LEU A 90 -1.20 -1.65 -5.16
CA LEU A 90 -2.49 -0.96 -5.16
C LEU A 90 -2.88 -0.46 -3.75
N MET A 91 -2.62 -1.26 -2.70
CA MET A 91 -2.83 -0.82 -1.31
C MET A 91 -1.91 0.36 -0.96
N SER A 92 -0.63 0.30 -1.33
CA SER A 92 0.34 1.37 -1.11
C SER A 92 -0.06 2.65 -1.85
N LEU A 93 -0.50 2.54 -3.11
CA LEU A 93 -0.97 3.66 -3.92
C LEU A 93 -2.27 4.27 -3.37
N PHE A 94 -3.17 3.46 -2.85
CA PHE A 94 -4.39 3.94 -2.19
C PHE A 94 -4.06 4.81 -0.97
N VAL A 95 -3.14 4.34 -0.11
CA VAL A 95 -2.67 5.07 1.08
C VAL A 95 -1.95 6.36 0.67
N LEU A 96 -1.08 6.30 -0.35
CA LEU A 96 -0.44 7.46 -0.97
C LEU A 96 -1.47 8.50 -1.44
N SER A 97 -2.52 8.06 -2.13
CA SER A 97 -3.58 8.95 -2.65
C SER A 97 -4.43 9.58 -1.56
N SER A 98 -4.61 8.88 -0.44
CA SER A 98 -5.36 9.36 0.73
C SER A 98 -4.56 10.36 1.57
N LYS A 99 -3.27 10.57 1.27
CA LYS A 99 -2.33 11.43 2.01
C LYS A 99 -2.24 11.09 3.50
N ASP A 100 -2.60 9.88 3.88
CA ASP A 100 -2.44 9.38 5.23
C ASP A 100 -1.26 8.41 5.24
N GLY A 101 -0.24 8.66 6.06
CA GLY A 101 0.97 7.81 6.09
C GLY A 101 1.83 7.79 4.81
N TRP A 102 1.51 8.61 3.79
CA TRP A 102 2.25 8.68 2.52
C TRP A 102 3.73 9.03 2.68
N VAL A 103 4.05 9.87 3.67
CA VAL A 103 5.42 10.32 3.97
C VAL A 103 6.33 9.13 4.30
N ASN A 104 5.84 8.16 5.08
CA ASN A 104 6.62 6.98 5.43
C ASN A 104 6.89 6.08 4.21
N ILE A 105 5.92 5.97 3.31
CA ILE A 105 6.07 5.21 2.05
C ILE A 105 7.07 5.92 1.13
N MET A 106 7.00 7.25 1.05
CA MET A 106 7.94 8.07 0.28
C MET A 106 9.37 7.92 0.78
N TYR A 107 9.61 8.05 2.10
CA TYR A 107 10.95 7.86 2.66
C TYR A 107 11.48 6.45 2.40
N THR A 108 10.64 5.43 2.61
CA THR A 108 11.01 4.03 2.29
C THR A 108 11.41 3.87 0.82
N GLY A 109 10.75 4.58 -0.10
CA GLY A 109 11.09 4.56 -1.52
C GLY A 109 12.36 5.34 -1.87
N LEU A 110 12.68 6.41 -1.14
CA LEU A 110 13.93 7.17 -1.32
C LEU A 110 15.14 6.41 -0.80
N ASP A 111 14.98 5.70 0.32
CA ASP A 111 16.05 4.95 0.98
C ASP A 111 16.26 3.57 0.31
N ALA A 112 15.42 3.21 -0.66
CA ALA A 112 15.49 1.95 -1.40
C ALA A 112 16.69 1.92 -2.35
N VAL A 113 17.75 1.22 -1.96
CA VAL A 113 19.01 1.09 -2.71
C VAL A 113 19.04 -0.10 -3.68
N GLY A 114 18.28 -1.15 -3.42
CA GLY A 114 18.24 -2.36 -4.25
C GLY A 114 17.80 -3.61 -3.49
N VAL A 115 17.70 -4.73 -4.21
CA VAL A 115 17.31 -6.01 -3.62
C VAL A 115 18.41 -6.51 -2.67
N ASP A 116 17.99 -7.00 -1.50
CA ASP A 116 18.85 -7.55 -0.43
C ASP A 116 19.90 -6.58 0.13
N ARG A 117 19.71 -5.26 -0.05
CA ARG A 117 20.53 -4.21 0.54
C ARG A 117 19.75 -3.44 1.60
N GLN A 118 20.45 -3.05 2.67
CA GLN A 118 19.86 -2.28 3.75
C GLN A 118 19.56 -0.86 3.26
N VAL A 119 18.35 -0.39 3.55
CA VAL A 119 17.93 0.99 3.29
C VAL A 119 18.81 1.97 4.08
N ARG A 120 19.19 3.09 3.47
CA ARG A 120 20.11 4.08 4.05
C ARG A 120 19.38 5.36 4.44
#